data_AF-A0A4V6MNU6-F1
#
_entry.id   AF-A0A4V6MNU6-F1
#
_cell.length_a   1.000
_cell.length_b   1.000
_cell.length_c   1.000
_cell.angle_alpha   90.00
_cell.angle_beta   90.00
_cell.angle_gamma   90.00
#
_symmetry.space_group_name_H-M   'P 1'
#
loop_
_entity.id
_entity.type
_entity.pdbx_description
1 polymer ?
#
loop_
_entity_poly.entity_id
_entity_poly.type
_entity_poly.pdbx_seq_one_letter_code
_entity_poly.pdbx_strand_id
1 'polypeptide(L)'
;MDSLHRAQELVSKIKVLESNPHYRLADVFYVRGWRYSDSALHVLNDVEFSGSILRKYLESVTNYLNPNIEEMDNACREYLRKNHIVLPSSDEIVMHIRAGDVIDNDWFLTTPYCDEIRKYTGARKCTVVICFAFQEYKERGKWLFTNEKLEMNKTMVCDLLENLISRFPSLEFEVRSSITQDEDFLYMVHAEHFIRDKGGFSDLVQDLRAFRATGKHLEHKNLSKVKLIQREFNKIHEGKLSRAEKHKLVLDLIDLGENQLASWLNSTLVNKGNKND
;
A
#
# COMPACT_ATOMS: atom_id res chain seq x y z
N MET A 1 -6.33 -8.62 34.51
CA MET A 1 -6.45 -9.46 33.30
C MET A 1 -5.04 -9.76 32.87
N ASP A 2 -4.67 -11.02 32.66
CA ASP A 2 -3.32 -11.36 32.21
C ASP A 2 -3.08 -10.87 30.76
N SER A 3 -1.84 -10.53 30.44
CA SER A 3 -1.43 -9.94 29.16
C SER A 3 -1.78 -10.83 27.98
N LEU A 4 -1.65 -12.16 28.13
CA LEU A 4 -2.03 -13.13 27.10
C LEU A 4 -3.53 -13.08 26.79
N HIS A 5 -4.38 -13.08 27.82
CA HIS A 5 -5.83 -13.03 27.61
C HIS A 5 -6.24 -11.74 26.88
N ARG A 6 -5.64 -10.61 27.27
CA ARG A 6 -5.89 -9.33 26.60
C ARG A 6 -5.41 -9.34 25.15
N ALA A 7 -4.25 -9.93 24.87
CA ALA A 7 -3.74 -10.07 23.51
C ALA A 7 -4.69 -10.92 22.64
N GLN A 8 -5.18 -12.05 23.16
CA GLN A 8 -6.17 -12.89 22.49
C GLN A 8 -7.47 -12.15 22.19
N GLU A 9 -7.98 -11.36 23.14
CA GLU A 9 -9.15 -10.49 22.92
C GLU A 9 -8.91 -9.52 21.76
N LEU A 10 -7.73 -8.89 21.69
CA LEU A 10 -7.39 -7.95 20.63
C LEU A 10 -7.24 -8.64 19.26
N VAL A 11 -6.59 -9.80 19.20
CA VAL A 11 -6.46 -10.59 17.97
C VAL A 11 -7.82 -11.01 17.42
N SER A 12 -8.78 -11.36 18.29
CA SER A 12 -10.13 -11.74 17.85
C SER A 12 -10.92 -10.61 17.18
N LYS A 13 -10.47 -9.35 17.33
CA LYS A 13 -11.06 -8.17 16.67
C LYS A 13 -10.48 -7.92 15.27
N ILE A 14 -9.35 -8.54 14.93
CA ILE A 14 -8.68 -8.33 13.64
C ILE A 14 -9.53 -8.95 12.52
N LYS A 15 -9.86 -8.13 11.52
CA LYS A 15 -10.60 -8.56 10.33
C LYS A 15 -9.68 -9.35 9.40
N VAL A 16 -10.30 -10.27 8.67
CA VAL A 16 -9.67 -11.07 7.62
C VAL A 16 -10.21 -10.61 6.28
N LEU A 17 -9.30 -10.24 5.38
CA LEU A 17 -9.62 -10.02 3.97
C LEU A 17 -8.98 -11.16 3.18
N GLU A 18 -9.77 -12.20 2.91
CA GLU A 18 -9.31 -13.39 2.18
C GLU A 18 -8.86 -13.07 0.75
N SER A 19 -9.41 -11.99 0.19
CA SER A 19 -9.03 -11.48 -1.12
C SER A 19 -9.25 -9.96 -1.16
N ASN A 20 -8.23 -9.23 -1.62
CA ASN A 20 -8.34 -7.83 -2.03
C ASN A 20 -7.32 -7.54 -3.15
N PRO A 21 -7.54 -8.10 -4.35
CA PRO A 21 -6.51 -8.13 -5.38
C PRO A 21 -6.28 -6.77 -6.05
N HIS A 22 -7.29 -5.89 -6.05
CA HIS A 22 -7.30 -4.66 -6.85
C HIS A 22 -7.16 -3.38 -6.02
N TYR A 23 -7.55 -3.35 -4.73
CA TYR A 23 -7.37 -2.14 -3.93
C TYR A 23 -5.93 -2.05 -3.41
N ARG A 24 -5.03 -1.55 -4.26
CA ARG A 24 -3.59 -1.44 -4.00
C ARG A 24 -3.14 0.03 -3.94
N LEU A 25 -3.69 0.78 -2.98
CA LEU A 25 -3.52 2.23 -2.83
C LEU A 25 -2.10 2.73 -3.11
N ALA A 26 -1.11 2.22 -2.37
CA ALA A 26 0.26 2.67 -2.52
C ALA A 26 0.93 2.21 -3.83
N ASP A 27 0.66 0.99 -4.28
CA ASP A 27 1.25 0.47 -5.51
C ASP A 27 0.74 1.23 -6.73
N VAL A 28 -0.56 1.58 -6.75
CA VAL A 28 -1.15 2.45 -7.77
C VAL A 28 -0.62 3.87 -7.69
N PHE A 29 -0.58 4.47 -6.49
CA PHE A 29 -0.07 5.83 -6.32
C PHE A 29 1.38 5.95 -6.79
N TYR A 30 2.25 5.01 -6.40
CA TYR A 30 3.67 5.00 -6.76
C TYR A 30 3.98 4.38 -8.12
N VAL A 31 2.96 3.89 -8.84
CA VAL A 31 3.14 3.25 -10.16
C VAL A 31 4.15 2.09 -10.08
N ARG A 32 3.96 1.21 -9.11
CA ARG A 32 4.92 0.14 -8.81
C ARG A 32 4.23 -1.20 -8.61
N GLY A 33 4.98 -2.27 -8.91
CA GLY A 33 4.47 -3.62 -8.78
C GLY A 33 3.56 -3.99 -9.95
N TRP A 34 3.65 -5.24 -10.38
CA TRP A 34 3.13 -5.67 -11.68
C TRP A 34 1.60 -5.56 -11.88
N ARG A 35 0.77 -5.37 -10.83
CA ARG A 35 -0.69 -5.15 -10.95
C ARG A 35 -1.13 -3.70 -10.88
N TYR A 36 -0.24 -2.71 -10.70
CA TYR A 36 -0.71 -1.35 -10.45
C TYR A 36 -1.68 -0.85 -11.55
N SER A 37 -1.40 -1.16 -12.82
CA SER A 37 -2.22 -0.72 -13.95
C SER A 37 -3.59 -1.40 -13.98
N ASP A 38 -3.60 -2.71 -13.74
CA ASP A 38 -4.82 -3.52 -13.64
C ASP A 38 -5.68 -3.05 -12.46
N SER A 39 -5.06 -2.86 -11.29
CA SER A 39 -5.69 -2.31 -10.09
C SER A 39 -6.29 -0.92 -10.34
N ALA A 40 -5.57 -0.02 -11.03
CA ALA A 40 -6.09 1.30 -11.37
C ALA A 40 -7.32 1.24 -12.29
N LEU A 41 -7.30 0.35 -13.30
CA LEU A 41 -8.44 0.15 -14.19
C LEU A 41 -9.66 -0.38 -13.44
N HIS A 42 -9.49 -1.39 -12.58
CA HIS A 42 -10.57 -1.91 -11.74
C HIS A 42 -11.14 -0.82 -10.82
N VAL A 43 -10.28 -0.06 -10.16
CA VAL A 43 -10.70 1.02 -9.27
C VAL A 43 -11.50 2.12 -9.97
N LEU A 44 -11.16 2.44 -11.22
CA LEU A 44 -11.89 3.42 -12.02
C LEU A 44 -13.24 2.89 -12.53
N ASN A 45 -13.32 1.62 -12.90
CA ASN A 45 -14.48 1.06 -13.59
C ASN A 45 -15.49 0.39 -12.65
N ASP A 46 -15.05 -0.20 -11.54
CA ASP A 46 -15.91 -1.00 -10.68
C ASP A 46 -16.66 -0.13 -9.66
N VAL A 47 -17.95 -0.41 -9.49
CA VAL A 47 -18.86 0.37 -8.64
C VAL A 47 -18.48 0.28 -7.16
N GLU A 48 -17.85 -0.81 -6.73
CA GLU A 48 -17.42 -1.01 -5.34
C GLU A 48 -16.43 0.06 -4.87
N PHE A 49 -15.68 0.67 -5.79
CA PHE A 49 -14.69 1.71 -5.47
C PHE A 49 -15.21 3.14 -5.66
N SER A 50 -16.50 3.32 -6.00
CA SER A 50 -17.12 4.61 -6.36
C SER A 50 -17.01 5.73 -5.32
N GLY A 51 -16.72 5.40 -4.06
CA GLY A 51 -16.47 6.35 -2.99
C GLY A 51 -15.05 6.33 -2.43
N SER A 52 -14.15 5.52 -2.99
CA SER A 52 -12.82 5.27 -2.41
C SER A 52 -11.84 6.42 -2.62
N ILE A 53 -10.85 6.54 -1.72
CA ILE A 53 -9.77 7.53 -1.84
C ILE A 53 -9.00 7.32 -3.14
N LEU A 54 -8.64 6.07 -3.46
CA LEU A 54 -7.85 5.76 -4.64
C LEU A 54 -8.59 6.14 -5.93
N ARG A 55 -9.88 5.82 -6.04
CA ARG A 55 -10.67 6.19 -7.21
C ARG A 55 -10.72 7.71 -7.35
N LYS A 56 -10.99 8.42 -6.25
CA LYS A 56 -11.04 9.88 -6.26
C LYS A 56 -9.72 10.50 -6.72
N TYR A 57 -8.60 9.96 -6.26
CA TYR A 57 -7.27 10.36 -6.70
C TYR A 57 -7.07 10.10 -8.21
N LEU A 58 -7.41 8.91 -8.70
CA LEU A 58 -7.25 8.56 -10.11
C LEU A 58 -8.13 9.42 -11.04
N GLU A 59 -9.31 9.82 -10.60
CA GLU A 59 -10.21 10.70 -11.33
C GLU A 59 -9.73 12.16 -11.36
N SER A 60 -8.92 12.60 -10.38
CA SER A 60 -8.45 13.99 -10.31
C SER A 60 -7.13 14.24 -11.03
N VAL A 61 -6.28 13.22 -11.19
CA VAL A 61 -4.99 13.37 -11.86
C VAL A 61 -5.12 13.30 -13.38
N THR A 62 -4.49 14.25 -14.07
CA THR A 62 -4.38 14.24 -15.54
C THR A 62 -3.37 13.21 -16.06
N ASN A 63 -2.40 12.83 -15.21
CA ASN A 63 -1.40 11.82 -15.50
C ASN A 63 -1.07 11.03 -14.23
N TYR A 64 -1.76 9.91 -14.02
CA TYR A 64 -1.56 9.04 -12.85
C TYR A 64 -0.19 8.37 -12.81
N LEU A 65 0.57 8.41 -13.92
CA LEU A 65 1.94 7.90 -13.97
C LEU A 65 2.94 8.85 -13.31
N ASN A 66 2.51 10.06 -12.94
CA ASN A 66 3.28 10.99 -12.11
C ASN A 66 2.59 11.13 -10.75
N PRO A 67 3.06 10.41 -9.71
CA PRO A 67 2.49 10.49 -8.36
C PRO A 67 2.30 11.94 -7.92
N ASN A 68 1.08 12.31 -7.56
CA ASN A 68 0.75 13.66 -7.10
C ASN A 68 0.21 13.63 -5.66
N ILE A 69 1.10 13.91 -4.71
CA ILE A 69 0.77 13.84 -3.28
C ILE A 69 -0.30 14.86 -2.86
N GLU A 70 -0.39 16.00 -3.54
CA GLU A 70 -1.41 17.03 -3.26
C GLU A 70 -2.80 16.55 -3.68
N GLU A 71 -2.91 15.94 -4.86
CA GLU A 71 -4.16 15.33 -5.32
C GLU A 71 -4.59 14.16 -4.41
N MET A 72 -3.64 13.36 -3.94
CA MET A 72 -3.92 12.31 -2.95
C MET A 72 -4.43 12.90 -1.62
N ASP A 73 -3.82 13.99 -1.14
CA ASP A 73 -4.29 14.69 0.06
C ASP A 73 -5.68 15.30 -0.13
N ASN A 74 -5.97 15.86 -1.30
CA ASN A 74 -7.30 16.37 -1.64
C ASN A 74 -8.36 15.26 -1.64
N ALA A 75 -8.04 14.10 -2.22
CA ALA A 75 -8.91 12.92 -2.17
C ALA A 75 -9.16 12.47 -0.71
N CYS A 76 -8.12 12.45 0.12
CA CYS A 76 -8.23 12.15 1.56
C CYS A 76 -9.16 13.13 2.30
N ARG A 77 -9.01 14.44 2.07
CA ARG A 77 -9.86 15.48 2.70
C ARG A 77 -11.30 15.41 2.22
N GLU A 78 -11.54 15.07 0.96
CA GLU A 78 -12.90 14.84 0.46
C GLU A 78 -13.54 13.63 1.12
N TYR A 79 -12.81 12.51 1.20
CA TYR A 79 -13.29 11.31 1.87
C TYR A 79 -13.61 11.58 3.34
N LEU A 80 -12.74 12.27 4.07
CA LEU A 80 -12.97 12.62 5.47
C LEU A 80 -14.16 13.56 5.69
N ARG A 81 -14.46 14.46 4.74
CA ARG A 81 -15.65 15.33 4.83
C ARG A 81 -16.95 14.56 4.62
N LYS A 82 -16.92 13.55 3.75
CA LYS A 82 -18.09 12.72 3.40
C LYS A 82 -18.34 11.62 4.42
N ASN A 83 -17.29 11.14 5.08
CA ASN A 83 -17.34 10.01 5.99
C ASN A 83 -16.98 10.49 7.40
N HIS A 84 -17.83 10.19 8.39
CA HIS A 84 -17.59 10.57 9.79
C HIS A 84 -16.57 9.66 10.47
N ILE A 85 -15.31 9.75 10.06
CA ILE A 85 -14.23 8.89 10.56
C ILE A 85 -13.74 9.41 11.91
N VAL A 86 -13.67 8.52 12.89
CA VAL A 86 -13.02 8.79 14.18
C VAL A 86 -11.51 8.84 13.96
N LEU A 87 -10.88 9.98 14.25
CA LEU A 87 -9.44 10.19 14.14
C LEU A 87 -8.72 9.89 15.47
N PRO A 88 -7.43 9.55 15.46
CA PRO A 88 -6.65 9.36 16.68
C PRO A 88 -6.51 10.66 17.47
N SER A 89 -6.36 10.55 18.80
CA SER A 89 -6.04 11.69 19.66
C SER A 89 -4.54 12.04 19.63
N SER A 90 -4.17 13.20 20.15
CA SER A 90 -2.76 13.66 20.18
C SER A 90 -1.87 12.85 21.15
N ASP A 91 -2.46 12.22 22.16
CA ASP A 91 -1.80 11.37 23.15
C ASP A 91 -1.83 9.87 22.77
N GLU A 92 -2.10 9.57 21.50
CA GLU A 92 -2.21 8.23 20.96
C GLU A 92 -1.02 7.90 20.05
N ILE A 93 -0.42 6.72 20.26
CA ILE A 93 0.48 6.08 19.31
C ILE A 93 -0.35 5.25 18.36
N VAL A 94 -0.21 5.50 17.05
CA VAL A 94 -0.80 4.64 16.03
C VAL A 94 0.30 3.80 15.41
N MET A 95 0.16 2.49 15.49
CA MET A 95 1.15 1.53 15.00
C MET A 95 0.53 0.71 13.88
N HIS A 96 1.11 0.77 12.69
CA HIS A 96 0.71 -0.12 11.61
C HIS A 96 1.39 -1.48 11.80
N ILE A 97 0.68 -2.56 11.50
CA ILE A 97 1.28 -3.89 11.30
C ILE A 97 0.74 -4.44 9.99
N ARG A 98 1.65 -4.76 9.06
CA ARG A 98 1.28 -5.49 7.85
C ARG A 98 1.23 -6.97 8.17
N ALA A 99 0.07 -7.59 7.98
CA ALA A 99 -0.16 -9.01 8.24
C ALA A 99 -1.04 -9.65 7.15
N GLY A 100 -1.17 -10.97 7.21
CA GLY A 100 -1.84 -11.77 6.18
C GLY A 100 -0.82 -12.41 5.23
N ASP A 101 -0.77 -11.96 3.98
CA ASP A 101 0.08 -12.56 2.94
C ASP A 101 1.59 -12.43 3.16
N VAL A 102 2.01 -11.57 4.09
CA VAL A 102 3.42 -11.32 4.37
C VAL A 102 4.06 -12.33 5.30
N ILE A 103 3.27 -13.23 5.90
CA ILE A 103 3.74 -14.26 6.85
C ILE A 103 4.91 -15.11 6.31
N ASP A 104 4.96 -15.31 4.99
CA ASP A 104 6.02 -16.08 4.34
C ASP A 104 7.32 -15.29 4.15
N ASN A 105 7.39 -14.04 4.59
CA ASN A 105 8.58 -13.20 4.44
C ASN A 105 9.38 -13.16 5.74
N ASP A 106 10.70 -13.31 5.64
CA ASP A 106 11.65 -13.25 6.77
C ASP A 106 11.61 -11.92 7.54
N TRP A 107 11.03 -10.88 6.94
CA TRP A 107 10.90 -9.56 7.57
C TRP A 107 9.59 -9.36 8.33
N PHE A 108 8.66 -10.31 8.32
CA PHE A 108 7.38 -10.22 9.03
C PHE A 108 7.61 -10.02 10.54
N LEU A 109 6.96 -9.01 11.12
CA LEU A 109 7.08 -8.59 12.53
C LEU A 109 8.51 -8.30 13.02
N THR A 110 9.44 -8.00 12.12
CA THR A 110 10.84 -7.65 12.49
C THR A 110 11.04 -6.19 12.90
N THR A 111 10.00 -5.35 12.77
CA THR A 111 10.04 -3.95 13.21
C THR A 111 10.24 -3.89 14.74
N PRO A 112 11.18 -3.10 15.27
CA PRO A 112 11.49 -3.06 16.71
C PRO A 112 10.44 -2.25 17.49
N TYR A 113 9.20 -2.72 17.50
CA TYR A 113 8.03 -1.98 18.01
C TYR A 113 8.19 -1.48 19.45
N CYS A 114 8.83 -2.24 20.34
CA CYS A 114 9.12 -1.79 21.69
C CYS A 114 10.02 -0.54 21.73
N ASP A 115 11.05 -0.49 20.89
CA ASP A 115 11.96 0.65 20.85
C ASP A 115 11.30 1.86 20.21
N GLU A 116 10.43 1.64 19.22
CA GLU A 116 9.63 2.71 18.61
C GLU A 116 8.62 3.30 19.61
N ILE A 117 7.90 2.48 20.39
CA ILE A 117 6.95 2.95 21.41
C ILE A 117 7.66 3.79 22.48
N ARG A 118 8.87 3.38 22.92
CA ARG A 118 9.65 4.11 23.94
C ARG A 118 10.00 5.55 23.56
N LYS A 119 9.98 5.89 22.27
CA LYS A 119 10.26 7.26 21.79
C LYS A 119 9.16 8.26 22.16
N TYR A 120 7.98 7.78 22.59
CA TYR A 120 6.79 8.60 22.82
C TYR A 120 6.36 8.57 24.29
N THR A 121 7.06 9.31 25.16
CA THR A 121 6.93 9.23 26.63
C THR A 121 5.68 9.87 27.24
N GLY A 122 4.73 10.36 26.44
CA GLY A 122 3.50 11.00 26.90
C GLY A 122 2.21 10.30 26.45
N ALA A 123 2.33 9.21 25.69
CA ALA A 123 1.17 8.52 25.17
C ALA A 123 0.41 7.76 26.26
N ARG A 124 -0.92 7.81 26.20
CA ARG A 124 -1.81 7.04 27.09
C ARG A 124 -2.39 5.81 26.41
N LYS A 125 -2.39 5.81 25.07
CA LYS A 125 -2.99 4.76 24.25
C LYS A 125 -2.07 4.38 23.09
N CYS A 126 -2.08 3.10 22.73
CA CYS A 126 -1.50 2.59 21.49
C CYS A 126 -2.56 1.81 20.71
N THR A 127 -2.94 2.33 19.55
CA THR A 127 -3.83 1.64 18.61
C THR A 127 -3.02 0.93 17.53
N VAL A 128 -3.22 -0.38 17.45
CA VAL A 128 -2.63 -1.24 16.43
C VAL A 128 -3.57 -1.24 15.22
N VAL A 129 -3.16 -0.63 14.13
CA VAL A 129 -3.88 -0.67 12.85
C VAL A 129 -3.38 -1.87 12.06
N ILE A 130 -4.23 -2.88 11.93
CA ILE A 130 -3.88 -4.18 11.34
C ILE A 130 -5.08 -4.83 10.65
N CYS A 131 -4.83 -5.56 9.58
CA CYS A 131 -5.78 -6.45 8.94
C CYS A 131 -5.04 -7.70 8.45
N PHE A 132 -5.64 -8.88 8.56
CA PHE A 132 -5.11 -10.08 7.92
C PHE A 132 -5.50 -10.05 6.45
N ALA A 133 -4.71 -9.35 5.65
CA ALA A 133 -4.99 -9.09 4.25
C ALA A 133 -4.24 -10.05 3.33
N PHE A 134 -4.98 -10.74 2.47
CA PHE A 134 -4.46 -11.64 1.45
C PHE A 134 -4.76 -11.07 0.07
N GLN A 135 -3.70 -10.84 -0.71
CA GLN A 135 -3.79 -10.14 -2.01
C GLN A 135 -4.16 -11.06 -3.18
N GLU A 136 -4.37 -12.35 -2.86
CA GLU A 136 -4.73 -13.47 -3.75
C GLU A 136 -4.13 -13.38 -5.16
N TYR A 137 -2.99 -14.03 -5.35
CA TYR A 137 -2.36 -14.15 -6.66
C TYR A 137 -2.44 -15.58 -7.20
N LYS A 138 -3.65 -15.98 -7.61
CA LYS A 138 -3.97 -17.32 -8.12
C LYS A 138 -3.03 -17.77 -9.22
N GLU A 139 -2.75 -16.89 -10.18
CA GLU A 139 -1.99 -17.20 -11.39
C GLU A 139 -0.51 -17.51 -11.13
N ARG A 140 0.02 -17.15 -9.94
CA ARG A 140 1.37 -17.53 -9.52
C ARG A 140 1.42 -18.39 -8.26
N GLY A 141 0.27 -18.78 -7.72
CA GLY A 141 0.19 -19.51 -6.45
C GLY A 141 0.81 -18.76 -5.28
N LYS A 142 0.80 -17.41 -5.30
CA LYS A 142 1.40 -16.58 -4.25
C LYS A 142 0.33 -15.89 -3.43
N TRP A 143 0.64 -15.62 -2.16
CA TRP A 143 -0.20 -14.81 -1.26
C TRP A 143 -1.62 -15.33 -1.10
N LEU A 144 -1.80 -16.64 -1.30
CA LEU A 144 -3.08 -17.30 -1.18
C LEU A 144 -3.50 -17.36 0.28
N PHE A 145 -4.78 -17.10 0.52
CA PHE A 145 -5.40 -17.37 1.81
C PHE A 145 -5.40 -18.88 2.08
N THR A 146 -5.00 -19.24 3.30
CA THR A 146 -5.18 -20.59 3.85
C THR A 146 -5.46 -20.45 5.35
N ASN A 147 -6.23 -21.38 5.91
CA ASN A 147 -6.48 -21.40 7.36
C ASN A 147 -5.17 -21.56 8.15
N GLU A 148 -4.21 -22.35 7.64
CA GLU A 148 -2.89 -22.50 8.24
C GLU A 148 -2.17 -21.15 8.38
N LYS A 149 -2.08 -20.38 7.28
CA LYS A 149 -1.46 -19.05 7.33
C LYS A 149 -2.21 -18.08 8.22
N LEU A 150 -3.54 -18.16 8.27
CA LEU A 150 -4.34 -17.32 9.16
C LEU A 150 -4.03 -17.63 10.63
N GLU A 151 -3.98 -18.91 11.02
CA GLU A 151 -3.65 -19.30 12.39
C GLU A 151 -2.20 -18.94 12.75
N MET A 152 -1.24 -19.12 11.84
CA MET A 152 0.14 -18.63 12.03
C MET A 152 0.19 -17.11 12.27
N ASN A 153 -0.52 -16.33 11.45
CA ASN A 153 -0.62 -14.88 11.65
C ASN A 153 -1.20 -14.53 13.03
N LYS A 154 -2.30 -15.20 13.43
CA LYS A 154 -2.94 -14.97 14.74
C LYS A 154 -1.98 -15.27 15.88
N THR A 155 -1.28 -16.40 15.85
CA THR A 155 -0.30 -16.77 16.89
C THR A 155 0.80 -15.72 16.98
N MET A 156 1.46 -15.39 15.86
CA MET A 156 2.59 -14.45 15.88
C MET A 156 2.18 -13.03 16.29
N VAL A 157 1.00 -12.57 15.87
CA VAL A 157 0.47 -11.27 16.31
C VAL A 157 0.04 -11.31 17.78
N CYS A 158 -0.52 -12.41 18.27
CA CYS A 158 -0.85 -12.58 19.68
C CYS A 158 0.40 -12.47 20.55
N ASP A 159 1.47 -13.19 20.19
CA ASP A 159 2.75 -13.17 20.92
C ASP A 159 3.36 -11.76 20.95
N LEU A 160 3.29 -11.04 19.82
CA LEU A 160 3.72 -9.64 19.75
C LEU A 160 2.88 -8.76 20.68
N LEU A 161 1.55 -8.83 20.63
CA LEU A 161 0.68 -8.01 21.45
C LEU A 161 0.84 -8.32 22.95
N GLU A 162 0.98 -9.59 23.32
CA GLU A 162 1.29 -10.00 24.70
C GLU A 162 2.62 -9.36 25.17
N ASN A 163 3.66 -9.41 24.33
CA ASN A 163 4.95 -8.79 24.64
C ASN A 163 4.84 -7.27 24.83
N LEU A 164 4.06 -6.59 23.97
CA LEU A 164 3.85 -5.15 24.07
C LEU A 164 3.06 -4.79 25.33
N ILE A 165 1.96 -5.48 25.61
CA ILE A 165 1.11 -5.24 26.78
C ILE A 165 1.90 -5.44 28.07
N SER A 166 2.66 -6.53 28.16
CA SER A 166 3.47 -6.82 29.35
C SER A 166 4.60 -5.80 29.57
N ARG A 167 5.20 -5.27 28.49
CA ARG A 167 6.28 -4.26 28.58
C ARG A 167 5.78 -2.84 28.82
N PHE A 168 4.54 -2.52 28.45
CA PHE A 168 3.96 -1.19 28.57
C PHE A 168 2.64 -1.20 29.36
N PRO A 169 2.65 -1.60 30.65
CA PRO A 169 1.42 -1.82 31.43
C PRO A 169 0.61 -0.55 31.69
N SER A 170 1.20 0.64 31.54
CA SER A 170 0.50 1.93 31.66
C SER A 170 -0.19 2.39 30.39
N LEU A 171 0.04 1.70 29.26
CA LEU A 171 -0.48 2.07 27.95
C LEU A 171 -1.74 1.26 27.66
N GLU A 172 -2.82 1.93 27.27
CA GLU A 172 -4.02 1.26 26.80
C GLU A 172 -3.80 0.72 25.38
N PHE A 173 -3.95 -0.59 25.18
CA PHE A 173 -3.86 -1.21 23.87
C PHE A 173 -5.24 -1.46 23.26
N GLU A 174 -5.39 -1.01 22.00
CA GLU A 174 -6.55 -1.24 21.15
C GLU A 174 -6.10 -1.79 19.78
N VAL A 175 -6.99 -2.53 19.12
CA VAL A 175 -6.84 -2.93 17.72
C VAL A 175 -7.88 -2.20 16.90
N ARG A 176 -7.42 -1.51 15.87
CA ARG A 176 -8.25 -0.99 14.79
C ARG A 176 -8.06 -1.89 13.56
N SER A 177 -9.17 -2.39 13.04
CA SER A 177 -9.17 -3.26 11.86
C SER A 177 -10.44 -3.00 11.07
N SER A 178 -10.36 -2.13 10.07
CA SER A 178 -11.48 -1.83 9.20
C SER A 178 -11.49 -2.76 7.99
N ILE A 179 -12.68 -2.99 7.45
CA ILE A 179 -12.85 -3.62 6.12
C ILE A 179 -12.54 -2.58 5.02
N THR A 180 -12.76 -1.30 5.31
CA THR A 180 -12.46 -0.18 4.41
C THR A 180 -11.03 0.30 4.66
N GLN A 181 -10.11 -0.08 3.77
CA GLN A 181 -8.70 0.31 3.87
C GLN A 181 -8.49 1.83 3.92
N ASP A 182 -9.41 2.60 3.35
CA ASP A 182 -9.40 4.06 3.38
C ASP A 182 -9.54 4.65 4.78
N GLU A 183 -10.35 4.03 5.64
CA GLU A 183 -10.52 4.51 7.00
C GLU A 183 -9.26 4.28 7.84
N ASP A 184 -8.66 3.10 7.72
CA ASP A 184 -7.41 2.76 8.40
C ASP A 184 -6.26 3.61 7.88
N PHE A 185 -6.23 3.86 6.56
CA PHE A 185 -5.28 4.78 5.95
C PHE A 185 -5.38 6.18 6.54
N LEU A 186 -6.59 6.76 6.57
CA LEU A 186 -6.81 8.10 7.13
C LEU A 186 -6.51 8.15 8.63
N TYR A 187 -6.86 7.11 9.38
CA TYR A 187 -6.52 7.01 10.80
C TYR A 187 -5.01 7.19 11.03
N MET A 188 -4.20 6.46 10.24
CA MET A 188 -2.74 6.54 10.33
C MET A 188 -2.16 7.87 9.82
N VAL A 189 -2.71 8.42 8.73
CA VAL A 189 -2.29 9.71 8.18
C VAL A 189 -2.51 10.85 9.18
N HIS A 190 -3.56 10.76 10.01
CA HIS A 190 -3.91 11.78 10.99
C HIS A 190 -3.26 11.61 12.38
N ALA A 191 -2.56 10.50 12.63
CA ALA A 191 -1.92 10.27 13.93
C ALA A 191 -0.82 11.29 14.22
N GLU A 192 -0.70 11.77 15.46
CA GLU A 192 0.45 12.61 15.84
C GLU A 192 1.72 11.74 15.92
N HIS A 193 1.62 10.59 16.56
CA HIS A 193 2.69 9.62 16.70
C HIS A 193 2.38 8.37 15.87
N PHE A 194 3.22 8.08 14.87
CA PHE A 194 3.02 6.94 13.98
C PHE A 194 4.25 6.05 13.91
N ILE A 195 4.03 4.77 14.20
CA ILE A 195 5.03 3.73 14.04
C ILE A 195 4.70 2.99 12.74
N ARG A 196 5.55 3.22 11.74
CA ARG A 196 5.42 2.60 10.43
C ARG A 196 5.91 1.16 10.44
N ASP A 197 5.28 0.32 9.63
CA ASP A 197 5.79 -1.01 9.29
C ASP A 197 6.36 -1.02 7.86
N LYS A 198 6.81 -2.18 7.40
CA LYS A 198 7.35 -2.38 6.05
C LYS A 198 6.24 -2.43 4.99
N GLY A 199 6.44 -1.71 3.89
CA GLY A 199 5.61 -1.78 2.69
C GLY A 199 5.06 -0.42 2.25
N GLY A 200 4.52 -0.39 1.04
CA GLY A 200 4.11 0.87 0.40
C GLY A 200 3.00 1.61 1.10
N PHE A 201 2.11 0.88 1.75
CA PHE A 201 0.99 1.48 2.44
C PHE A 201 1.48 2.41 3.56
N SER A 202 2.41 1.93 4.39
CA SER A 202 3.07 2.76 5.42
C SER A 202 3.96 3.85 4.84
N ASP A 203 4.64 3.58 3.72
CA ASP A 203 5.43 4.61 3.03
C ASP A 203 4.54 5.79 2.60
N LEU A 204 3.38 5.50 2.01
CA LEU A 204 2.44 6.53 1.55
C LEU A 204 1.83 7.32 2.70
N VAL A 205 1.52 6.66 3.82
CA VAL A 205 1.10 7.34 5.05
C VAL A 205 2.17 8.34 5.50
N GLN A 206 3.43 7.90 5.55
CA GLN A 206 4.55 8.74 5.99
C GLN A 206 4.76 9.93 5.06
N ASP A 207 4.64 9.71 3.75
CA ASP A 207 4.77 10.71 2.70
C ASP A 207 3.69 11.79 2.79
N LEU A 208 2.41 11.40 2.97
CA LEU A 208 1.31 12.35 3.17
C LEU A 208 1.48 13.17 4.46
N ARG A 209 1.90 12.52 5.56
CA ARG A 209 2.17 13.22 6.82
C ARG A 209 3.27 14.26 6.65
N ALA A 210 4.35 13.91 5.96
CA ALA A 210 5.45 14.83 5.67
C ALA A 210 5.01 15.99 4.76
N PHE A 211 4.20 15.71 3.74
CA PHE A 211 3.60 16.74 2.89
C PHE A 211 2.74 17.71 3.71
N ARG A 212 1.84 17.22 4.57
CA ARG A 212 1.00 18.08 5.42
C ARG A 212 1.79 18.94 6.39
N ALA A 213 2.88 18.41 6.94
CA ALA A 213 3.73 19.14 7.88
C ALA A 213 4.57 20.24 7.20
N THR A 214 4.94 20.06 5.93
CA THR A 214 5.96 20.92 5.28
C THR A 214 5.43 21.70 4.07
N GLY A 215 4.31 21.30 3.49
CA GLY A 215 3.79 21.78 2.20
C GLY A 215 4.68 21.45 1.00
N LYS A 216 5.75 20.66 1.17
CA LYS A 216 6.72 20.38 0.10
C LYS A 216 6.33 19.12 -0.66
N HIS A 217 6.30 19.21 -1.99
CA HIS A 217 6.18 18.04 -2.85
C HIS A 217 7.38 17.11 -2.65
N LEU A 218 7.11 15.81 -2.58
CA LEU A 218 8.16 14.81 -2.51
C LEU A 218 8.78 14.62 -3.88
N GLU A 219 10.07 14.88 -3.99
CA GLU A 219 10.85 14.45 -5.15
C GLU A 219 11.04 12.93 -5.08
N HIS A 220 10.13 12.18 -5.70
CA HIS A 220 10.32 10.75 -5.84
C HIS A 220 11.51 10.47 -6.75
N LYS A 221 12.56 9.88 -6.18
CA LYS A 221 13.81 9.51 -6.88
C LYS A 221 13.60 8.57 -8.08
N ASN A 222 12.44 7.92 -8.20
CA ASN A 222 12.08 7.07 -9.34
C ASN A 222 11.31 7.79 -10.47
N LEU A 223 10.96 9.07 -10.31
CA LEU A 223 10.25 9.84 -11.34
C LEU A 223 11.04 9.95 -12.65
N SER A 224 12.37 9.95 -12.59
CA SER A 224 13.23 9.96 -13.78
C SER A 224 13.01 8.71 -14.65
N LYS A 225 12.81 7.55 -14.02
CA LYS A 225 12.57 6.28 -14.71
C LYS A 225 11.15 6.19 -15.29
N VAL A 226 10.14 6.61 -14.52
CA VAL A 226 8.76 6.64 -15.02
C VAL A 226 8.59 7.64 -16.16
N LYS A 227 9.21 8.83 -16.06
CA LYS A 227 9.26 9.81 -17.15
C LYS A 227 9.99 9.27 -18.39
N LEU A 228 11.03 8.47 -18.22
CA LEU A 228 11.72 7.79 -19.33
C LEU A 228 10.78 6.81 -20.03
N ILE A 229 10.13 5.90 -19.28
CA ILE A 229 9.17 4.94 -19.83
C ILE A 229 8.03 5.66 -20.55
N GLN A 230 7.45 6.70 -19.93
CA GLN A 230 6.40 7.52 -20.54
C GLN A 230 6.83 8.14 -21.87
N ARG A 231 8.00 8.78 -21.88
CA ARG A 231 8.53 9.44 -23.07
C ARG A 231 8.68 8.47 -24.21
N GLU A 232 9.22 7.29 -23.93
CA GLU A 232 9.42 6.28 -24.95
C GLU A 232 8.09 5.63 -25.39
N PHE A 233 7.12 5.45 -24.49
CA PHE A 233 5.77 4.98 -24.82
C PHE A 233 5.03 5.92 -25.77
N ASN A 234 5.07 7.23 -25.51
CA ASN A 234 4.47 8.23 -26.39
C ASN A 234 5.08 8.17 -27.80
N LYS A 235 6.40 7.98 -27.92
CA LYS A 235 7.05 7.83 -29.23
C LYS A 235 6.66 6.53 -29.94
N ILE A 236 6.34 5.45 -29.22
CA ILE A 236 5.79 4.21 -29.83
C ILE A 236 4.45 4.52 -30.47
N HIS A 237 3.56 5.20 -29.74
CA HIS A 237 2.19 5.48 -30.17
C HIS A 237 2.13 6.44 -31.36
N GLU A 238 3.02 7.44 -31.37
CA GLU A 238 3.19 8.36 -32.50
C GLU A 238 3.90 7.72 -33.71
N GLY A 239 4.32 6.45 -33.61
CA GLY A 239 5.04 5.75 -34.67
C GLY A 239 6.47 6.27 -34.91
N LYS A 240 7.02 7.08 -33.99
CA LYS A 240 8.28 7.81 -34.16
C LYS A 240 9.53 7.01 -33.81
N LEU A 241 9.40 5.82 -33.20
CA LEU A 241 10.57 4.99 -32.89
C LEU A 241 10.94 4.06 -34.04
N SER A 242 12.23 4.09 -34.38
CA SER A 242 12.86 3.07 -35.21
C SER A 242 12.82 1.69 -34.53
N ARG A 243 13.05 0.64 -35.31
CA ARG A 243 13.12 -0.74 -34.81
C ARG A 243 14.23 -0.91 -33.74
N ALA A 244 15.37 -0.25 -33.94
CA ALA A 244 16.49 -0.29 -33.01
C ALA A 244 16.15 0.38 -31.67
N GLU A 245 15.48 1.53 -31.70
CA GLU A 245 15.08 2.23 -30.46
C GLU A 245 14.00 1.44 -29.70
N LYS A 246 13.06 0.80 -30.41
CA LYS A 246 12.09 -0.10 -29.76
C LYS A 246 12.77 -1.30 -29.11
N HIS A 247 13.76 -1.90 -29.77
CA HIS A 247 14.51 -3.02 -29.20
C HIS A 247 15.31 -2.59 -27.95
N LYS A 248 15.96 -1.43 -28.00
CA LYS A 248 16.63 -0.85 -26.84
C LYS A 248 15.65 -0.61 -25.68
N LEU A 249 14.47 -0.07 -25.98
CA LEU A 249 13.43 0.15 -24.97
C LEU A 249 12.93 -1.16 -24.35
N VAL A 250 12.80 -2.24 -25.13
CA VAL A 250 12.48 -3.58 -24.59
C VAL A 250 13.54 -4.01 -23.58
N LEU A 251 14.83 -3.84 -23.89
CA LEU A 251 15.92 -4.19 -22.98
C LEU A 251 15.93 -3.30 -21.72
N ASP A 252 15.77 -1.99 -21.90
CA ASP A 252 15.68 -1.04 -20.78
C ASP A 252 14.49 -1.40 -19.86
N LEU A 253 13.35 -1.82 -20.43
CA LEU A 253 12.19 -2.30 -19.66
C LEU A 253 12.48 -3.62 -18.94
N ILE A 254 13.20 -4.56 -19.56
CA ILE A 254 13.62 -5.82 -18.91
C ILE A 254 14.54 -5.54 -17.73
N ASP A 255 15.54 -4.67 -17.90
CA ASP A 255 16.48 -4.28 -16.85
C ASP A 255 15.78 -3.56 -15.68
N LEU A 256 14.66 -2.90 -15.96
CA LEU A 256 13.79 -2.27 -14.96
C LEU A 256 12.80 -3.25 -14.31
N GLY A 257 12.75 -4.51 -14.75
CA GLY A 257 11.82 -5.52 -14.26
C GLY A 257 10.42 -5.46 -14.88
N GLU A 258 10.20 -4.58 -15.86
CA GLU A 258 8.94 -4.34 -16.57
C GLU A 258 8.70 -5.37 -17.70
N ASN A 259 8.84 -6.66 -17.36
CA ASN A 259 8.84 -7.76 -18.32
C ASN A 259 7.56 -7.89 -19.14
N GLN A 260 6.40 -7.49 -18.60
CA GLN A 260 5.14 -7.51 -19.36
C GLN A 260 5.06 -6.39 -20.40
N LEU A 261 5.50 -5.17 -20.04
CA LEU A 261 5.55 -4.06 -20.97
C LEU A 261 6.59 -4.34 -22.07
N ALA A 262 7.73 -4.91 -21.70
CA ALA A 262 8.75 -5.39 -22.62
C ALA A 262 8.19 -6.47 -23.57
N SER A 263 7.47 -7.47 -23.03
CA SER A 263 6.86 -8.55 -23.82
C SER A 263 5.80 -8.02 -24.80
N TRP A 264 4.89 -7.17 -24.32
CA TRP A 264 3.90 -6.49 -25.16
C TRP A 264 4.59 -5.71 -26.28
N LEU A 265 5.57 -4.87 -25.94
CA LEU A 265 6.29 -4.08 -26.92
C LEU A 265 7.01 -4.98 -27.95
N ASN A 266 7.62 -6.07 -27.50
CA ASN A 266 8.28 -7.02 -28.38
C ASN A 266 7.29 -7.73 -29.33
N SER A 267 6.07 -8.05 -28.87
CA SER A 267 5.02 -8.61 -29.73
C SER A 267 4.59 -7.64 -30.85
N THR A 268 4.60 -6.33 -30.58
CA THR A 268 4.30 -5.32 -31.62
C THR A 268 5.39 -5.21 -32.69
N LEU A 269 6.62 -5.61 -32.36
CA LEU A 269 7.74 -5.67 -33.32
C LEU A 269 7.59 -6.85 -34.29
N VAL A 270 7.09 -7.99 -33.81
CA VAL A 270 6.94 -9.21 -34.62
C VAL A 270 5.77 -9.08 -35.61
N ASN A 271 4.64 -8.52 -35.19
CA ASN A 271 3.41 -8.47 -35.99
C ASN A 271 3.44 -7.52 -37.20
N LYS A 272 4.42 -6.60 -37.31
CA LYS A 272 4.57 -5.72 -38.49
C LYS A 272 5.36 -6.34 -39.65
N GLY A 273 5.99 -7.49 -39.45
CA GLY A 273 6.74 -8.20 -40.49
C GLY A 273 5.87 -8.93 -41.52
N ASN A 274 4.63 -9.28 -41.18
CA ASN A 274 3.80 -10.21 -41.97
C ASN A 274 2.69 -9.54 -42.81
N LYS A 275 2.79 -8.24 -43.11
CA LYS A 275 1.76 -7.51 -43.87
C LYS A 275 2.18 -7.05 -45.28
N ASN A 276 3.35 -7.48 -45.77
CA ASN A 276 3.87 -7.11 -47.10
C ASN A 276 4.26 -8.30 -47.98
N ASP A 277 3.72 -9.50 -47.71
CA ASP A 277 3.80 -10.64 -48.62
C ASP A 277 2.40 -10.94 -49.21
#